data_AF-A0A556TUQ1-F1
#
_entry.id   AF-A0A556TUQ1-F1
#
_cell.length_a   1.000
_cell.length_b   1.000
_cell.length_c   1.000
_cell.angle_alpha   90.00
_cell.angle_beta   90.00
_cell.angle_gamma   90.00
#
_symmetry.space_group_name_H-M   'P 1'
#
loop_
_entity.id
_entity.type
_entity.pdbx_description
1 polymer ?
#
loop_
_entity_poly.entity_id
_entity_poly.type
_entity_poly.pdbx_seq_one_letter_code
_entity_poly.pdbx_strand_id
1 'polypeptide(L)'
;MGGPERLEDVHDFLLRLFLDRDLMQLPVQDKLGAFIAKRRTPKIQEQYSKIGAPHKFYIGFRYVQPLTETAIVEMETDGVERAHVRNELEKFPPEKREDVVILFSAHSLPMSVVNRGDPYPQEVGATVQKVMERLAYCNPYRLVWQSKNLLLVPIAFTSDHIETLHELDIEYSQILAKECGVENIRRAESLNGNPLFFKALADLVQAHLKSNESCSRQLGLRCPLCVNPTCGKTKAFFANQNL
;
A
#
# COMPACT_ATOMS: atom_id res chain seq x y z
N MET A 1 -2.77 -3.26 6.81
CA MET A 1 -2.23 -4.19 7.82
C MET A 1 -1.69 -3.49 9.06
N GLY A 2 -1.59 -2.14 9.06
CA GLY A 2 -0.88 -1.42 10.12
C GLY A 2 0.62 -1.65 10.04
N GLY A 3 1.34 -1.13 11.03
CA GLY A 3 2.78 -1.35 11.22
C GLY A 3 3.15 -1.09 12.68
N PRO A 4 4.33 -1.54 13.13
CA PRO A 4 4.81 -1.26 14.47
C PRO A 4 5.09 0.25 14.64
N GLU A 5 4.58 0.84 15.72
CA GLU A 5 4.84 2.24 16.06
C GLU A 5 6.26 2.40 16.60
N ARG A 6 6.74 1.42 17.39
CA ARG A 6 8.10 1.43 17.95
C ARG A 6 8.88 0.19 17.55
N LEU A 7 10.20 0.26 17.64
CA LEU A 7 11.08 -0.89 17.36
C LEU A 7 10.78 -2.08 18.29
N GLU A 8 10.35 -1.83 19.51
CA GLU A 8 9.91 -2.85 20.47
C GLU A 8 8.66 -3.63 20.01
N ASP A 9 7.76 -2.99 19.25
CA ASP A 9 6.51 -3.59 18.77
C ASP A 9 6.70 -4.54 17.57
N VAL A 10 7.88 -4.52 16.95
CA VAL A 10 8.16 -5.29 15.71
C VAL A 10 7.93 -6.79 15.93
N HIS A 11 8.28 -7.33 17.10
CA HIS A 11 8.07 -8.75 17.38
C HIS A 11 6.58 -9.12 17.36
N ASP A 12 5.76 -8.34 18.06
CA ASP A 12 4.34 -8.64 18.21
C ASP A 12 3.57 -8.43 16.90
N PHE A 13 3.98 -7.42 16.13
CA PHE A 13 3.50 -7.24 14.77
C PHE A 13 3.78 -8.48 13.89
N LEU A 14 5.03 -8.95 13.85
CA LEU A 14 5.39 -10.13 13.06
C LEU A 14 4.70 -11.39 13.57
N LEU A 15 4.56 -11.54 14.88
CA LEU A 15 3.88 -12.69 15.48
C LEU A 15 2.42 -12.77 15.00
N ARG A 16 1.68 -11.66 15.05
CA ARG A 16 0.29 -11.60 14.56
C ARG A 16 0.21 -11.90 13.06
N LEU A 17 1.15 -11.35 12.28
CA LEU A 17 1.21 -11.58 10.83
C LEU A 17 1.44 -13.05 10.47
N PHE A 18 2.39 -13.73 11.12
CA PHE A 18 2.70 -15.14 10.82
C PHE A 18 1.68 -16.14 11.40
N LEU A 19 0.86 -15.72 12.36
CA LEU A 19 -0.24 -16.52 12.90
C LEU A 19 -1.55 -16.36 12.10
N ASP A 20 -1.62 -15.39 11.20
CA ASP A 20 -2.80 -15.15 10.36
C ASP A 20 -2.95 -16.24 9.28
N ARG A 21 -4.00 -17.06 9.44
CA ARG A 21 -4.33 -18.18 8.55
C ARG A 21 -5.10 -17.76 7.30
N ASP A 22 -5.68 -16.56 7.30
CA ASP A 22 -6.31 -15.98 6.12
C ASP A 22 -5.25 -15.39 5.18
N LEU A 23 -4.12 -14.91 5.74
CA LEU A 23 -2.95 -14.44 4.99
C LEU A 23 -2.08 -15.59 4.46
N MET A 24 -1.69 -16.55 5.32
CA MET A 24 -0.82 -17.67 4.93
C MET A 24 -1.12 -18.94 5.71
N GLN A 25 -0.89 -20.10 5.09
CA GLN A 25 -1.10 -21.40 5.73
C GLN A 25 0.24 -22.12 5.89
N LEU A 26 0.65 -22.34 7.14
CA LEU A 26 1.92 -22.98 7.49
C LEU A 26 1.69 -24.29 8.29
N PRO A 27 2.59 -25.29 8.17
CA PRO A 27 2.52 -26.47 9.02
C PRO A 27 2.84 -26.10 10.47
N VAL A 28 2.01 -26.54 11.43
CA VAL A 28 2.17 -26.26 12.86
C VAL A 28 2.32 -24.75 13.13
N GLN A 29 1.48 -23.94 12.46
CA GLN A 29 1.59 -22.48 12.36
C GLN A 29 1.73 -21.77 13.71
N ASP A 30 1.09 -22.27 14.76
CA ASP A 30 1.16 -21.65 16.09
C ASP A 30 2.60 -21.69 16.67
N LYS A 31 3.37 -22.74 16.36
CA LYS A 31 4.78 -22.86 16.76
C LYS A 31 5.71 -22.26 15.73
N LEU A 32 5.49 -22.58 14.45
CA LEU A 32 6.35 -22.13 13.36
C LEU A 32 6.27 -20.62 13.17
N GLY A 33 5.08 -20.03 13.26
CA GLY A 33 4.87 -18.59 13.18
C GLY A 33 5.60 -17.85 14.29
N ALA A 34 5.51 -18.33 15.53
CA ALA A 34 6.26 -17.75 16.66
C ALA A 34 7.78 -17.83 16.47
N PHE A 35 8.28 -18.96 15.96
CA PHE A 35 9.71 -19.11 15.66
C PHE A 35 10.17 -18.17 14.54
N ILE A 36 9.41 -18.07 13.44
CA ILE A 36 9.73 -17.19 12.31
C ILE A 36 9.70 -15.73 12.75
N ALA A 37 8.70 -15.32 13.52
CA ALA A 37 8.61 -13.97 14.07
C ALA A 37 9.87 -13.62 14.84
N LYS A 38 10.23 -14.42 15.86
CA LYS A 38 11.44 -14.22 16.67
C LYS A 38 12.72 -14.19 15.83
N ARG A 39 12.85 -15.07 14.83
CA ARG A 39 14.02 -15.13 13.95
C ARG A 39 14.13 -13.89 13.04
N ARG A 40 13.01 -13.35 12.57
CA ARG A 40 12.99 -12.21 11.64
C ARG A 40 13.03 -10.86 12.35
N THR A 41 12.58 -10.76 13.60
CA THR A 41 12.53 -9.52 14.38
C THR A 41 13.81 -8.68 14.29
N PRO A 42 15.04 -9.20 14.50
CA PRO A 42 16.24 -8.35 14.48
C PRO A 42 16.47 -7.66 13.13
N LYS A 43 16.26 -8.39 12.03
CA LYS A 43 16.41 -7.84 10.67
C LYS A 43 15.37 -6.75 10.41
N ILE A 44 14.12 -6.99 10.79
CA ILE A 44 13.03 -6.04 10.55
C ILE A 44 13.18 -4.79 11.45
N GLN A 45 13.64 -4.95 12.69
CA GLN A 45 14.00 -3.83 13.56
C GLN A 45 15.11 -2.97 12.96
N GLU A 46 16.14 -3.59 12.39
CA GLU A 46 17.20 -2.86 11.69
C GLU A 46 16.63 -2.03 10.52
N GLN A 47 15.73 -2.61 9.72
CA GLN A 47 15.07 -1.89 8.63
C GLN A 47 14.20 -0.72 9.13
N TYR A 48 13.39 -0.91 10.18
CA TYR A 48 12.61 0.17 10.80
C TYR A 48 13.49 1.25 11.45
N SER A 49 14.69 0.90 11.93
CA SER A 49 15.61 1.86 12.52
C SER A 49 16.20 2.83 11.48
N LYS A 50 16.44 2.34 10.25
CA LYS A 50 17.00 3.11 9.13
C LYS A 50 16.02 4.13 8.53
N ILE A 51 14.72 3.93 8.74
CA ILE A 51 13.66 4.81 8.23
C ILE A 51 13.08 5.76 9.28
N GLY A 52 13.60 5.73 10.51
CA GLY A 52 13.20 6.63 11.58
C GLY A 52 11.78 6.39 12.11
N ALA A 53 11.48 5.18 12.60
CA ALA A 53 10.25 4.91 13.36
C ALA A 53 9.98 6.00 14.43
N PRO A 54 8.71 6.41 14.68
CA PRO A 54 7.45 5.74 14.30
C PRO A 54 6.83 6.10 12.94
N HIS A 55 6.14 5.14 12.31
CA HIS A 55 5.14 5.45 11.27
C HIS A 55 3.79 5.75 11.92
N LYS A 56 3.50 7.04 12.07
CA LYS A 56 2.24 7.53 12.63
C LYS A 56 1.13 7.44 11.58
N PHE A 57 0.04 6.77 11.92
CA PHE A 57 -1.19 6.76 11.13
C PHE A 57 -2.23 7.66 11.80
N TYR A 58 -3.00 8.39 11.00
CA TYR A 58 -4.04 9.28 11.51
C TYR A 58 -5.40 8.66 11.28
N ILE A 59 -6.21 8.57 12.34
CA ILE A 59 -7.59 8.11 12.26
C ILE A 59 -8.47 9.34 12.36
N GLY A 60 -9.37 9.53 11.41
CA GLY A 60 -10.27 10.68 11.39
C GLY A 60 -11.69 10.25 11.07
N PHE A 61 -12.52 10.08 12.08
CA PHE A 61 -13.93 9.73 11.90
C PHE A 61 -14.80 10.98 11.73
N ARG A 62 -15.91 10.85 11.00
CA ARG A 62 -16.82 11.99 10.76
C ARG A 62 -17.64 12.40 11.98
N TYR A 63 -17.92 11.46 12.88
CA TYR A 63 -18.89 11.65 13.98
C TYR A 63 -18.40 11.19 15.36
N VAL A 64 -17.20 10.60 15.47
CA VAL A 64 -16.62 10.13 16.73
C VAL A 64 -15.14 10.51 16.82
N GLN A 65 -14.56 10.51 18.01
CA GLN A 65 -13.14 10.85 18.14
C GLN A 65 -12.23 9.67 17.76
N PRO A 66 -11.02 9.92 17.22
CA PRO A 66 -10.55 11.23 16.76
C PRO A 66 -11.29 11.69 15.49
N LEU A 67 -11.75 12.94 15.49
CA LEU A 67 -12.50 13.52 14.35
C LEU A 67 -11.58 13.76 13.14
N THR A 68 -12.14 13.76 11.93
CA THR A 68 -11.40 14.08 10.69
C THR A 68 -10.69 15.43 10.77
N GLU A 69 -11.34 16.44 11.34
CA GLU A 69 -10.76 17.77 11.54
C GLU A 69 -9.54 17.72 12.47
N THR A 70 -9.60 16.91 13.54
CA THR A 70 -8.49 16.70 14.48
C THR A 70 -7.32 16.01 13.80
N ALA A 71 -7.60 14.96 13.02
CA ALA A 71 -6.58 14.24 12.26
C ALA A 71 -5.86 15.16 11.26
N ILE A 72 -6.60 16.04 10.55
CA ILE A 72 -6.02 16.99 9.60
C ILE A 72 -5.10 18.00 10.32
N VAL A 73 -5.52 18.55 11.45
CA VAL A 73 -4.67 19.48 12.24
C VAL A 73 -3.40 18.80 12.73
N GLU A 74 -3.50 17.54 13.15
CA GLU A 74 -2.34 16.76 13.58
C GLU A 74 -1.37 16.51 12.41
N MET A 75 -1.90 16.19 11.22
CA MET A 75 -1.10 16.01 10.00
C MET A 75 -0.42 17.29 9.52
N GLU A 76 -1.10 18.43 9.62
CA GLU A 76 -0.53 19.73 9.28
C GLU A 76 0.57 20.14 10.27
N THR A 77 0.38 19.84 11.56
CA THR A 77 1.39 20.07 12.61
C THR A 77 2.62 19.18 12.40
N ASP A 78 2.41 17.95 11.94
CA ASP A 78 3.48 16.98 11.69
C ASP A 78 4.16 17.17 10.31
N GLY A 79 3.80 18.22 9.55
CA GLY A 79 4.50 18.62 8.33
C GLY A 79 4.31 17.69 7.14
N VAL A 80 3.16 17.00 7.05
CA VAL A 80 2.85 16.10 5.93
C VAL A 80 2.67 16.93 4.64
N GLU A 81 3.63 16.85 3.72
CA GLU A 81 3.60 17.56 2.44
C GLU A 81 2.72 16.86 1.39
N ARG A 82 2.63 17.46 0.19
CA ARG A 82 1.70 17.07 -0.87
C ARG A 82 2.45 16.89 -2.19
N ALA A 83 2.48 15.69 -2.76
CA ALA A 83 2.97 15.51 -4.13
C ALA A 83 2.03 14.73 -5.05
N HIS A 84 1.94 15.25 -6.28
CA HIS A 84 1.29 14.65 -7.44
C HIS A 84 2.39 14.18 -8.42
N VAL A 85 2.16 13.13 -9.22
CA VAL A 85 3.17 12.60 -10.18
C VAL A 85 3.75 13.72 -11.07
N ARG A 86 2.94 14.70 -11.47
CA ARG A 86 3.40 15.88 -12.23
C ARG A 86 4.39 16.75 -11.46
N ASN A 87 4.15 16.98 -10.17
CA ASN A 87 5.05 17.76 -9.31
C ASN A 87 6.42 17.08 -9.20
N GLU A 88 6.44 15.74 -9.19
CA GLU A 88 7.71 15.00 -9.19
C GLU A 88 8.42 15.03 -10.54
N LEU A 89 7.68 15.04 -11.66
CA LEU A 89 8.25 15.24 -12.99
C LEU A 89 8.87 16.64 -13.14
N GLU A 90 8.24 17.67 -12.57
CA GLU A 90 8.74 19.06 -12.62
C GLU A 90 10.09 19.26 -11.92
N LYS A 91 10.39 18.42 -10.92
CA LYS A 91 11.67 18.45 -10.20
C LYS A 91 12.83 17.84 -11.00
N PHE A 92 12.58 17.16 -12.13
CA PHE A 92 13.65 16.78 -13.06
C PHE A 92 14.05 17.97 -13.96
N PRO A 93 15.31 18.02 -14.43
CA PRO A 93 15.74 19.02 -15.40
C PRO A 93 14.82 19.03 -16.63
N PRO A 94 14.39 20.20 -17.16
CA PRO A 94 13.43 20.29 -18.25
C PRO A 94 13.74 19.39 -19.45
N GLU A 95 15.03 19.30 -19.80
CA GLU A 95 15.55 18.52 -20.91
C GLU A 95 15.47 17.00 -20.73
N LYS A 96 15.29 16.51 -19.49
CA LYS A 96 15.18 15.08 -19.17
C LYS A 96 13.76 14.63 -18.85
N ARG A 97 12.79 15.54 -18.75
CA ARG A 97 11.43 15.23 -18.27
C ARG A 97 10.68 14.25 -19.18
N GLU A 98 10.88 14.34 -20.49
CA GLU A 98 10.22 13.45 -21.47
C GLU A 98 10.81 12.03 -21.44
N ASP A 99 12.09 11.90 -21.08
CA ASP A 99 12.79 10.62 -21.00
C ASP A 99 12.51 9.84 -19.70
N VAL A 100 11.83 10.46 -18.73
CA VAL A 100 11.47 9.80 -17.47
C VAL A 100 10.49 8.66 -17.74
N VAL A 101 10.83 7.46 -17.24
CA VAL A 101 9.94 6.29 -17.26
C VAL A 101 9.27 6.14 -15.90
N ILE A 102 7.94 6.11 -15.89
CA ILE A 102 7.13 5.94 -14.67
C ILE A 102 7.00 4.45 -14.34
N LEU A 103 7.43 4.04 -13.16
CA LEU A 103 7.09 2.73 -12.60
C LEU A 103 6.05 2.82 -11.52
N PHE A 104 4.90 2.25 -11.80
CA PHE A 104 3.96 1.90 -10.76
C PHE A 104 4.46 0.65 -10.05
N SER A 105 4.70 0.78 -8.75
CA SER A 105 5.21 -0.28 -7.91
C SER A 105 4.10 -0.75 -6.99
N ALA A 106 3.78 -2.04 -7.08
CA ALA A 106 2.79 -2.70 -6.24
C ALA A 106 3.39 -3.95 -5.59
N HIS A 107 2.79 -4.35 -4.47
CA HIS A 107 3.23 -5.52 -3.72
C HIS A 107 3.02 -6.79 -4.50
N SER A 108 4.04 -7.63 -4.57
CA SER A 108 3.92 -8.90 -5.30
C SER A 108 3.06 -9.90 -4.53
N LEU A 109 2.37 -10.76 -5.27
CA LEU A 109 1.68 -11.92 -4.72
C LEU A 109 2.41 -13.20 -5.13
N PRO A 110 2.48 -14.23 -4.26
CA PRO A 110 2.96 -15.53 -4.67
C PRO A 110 2.15 -16.06 -5.87
N MET A 111 2.82 -16.70 -6.84
CA MET A 111 2.13 -17.24 -8.03
C MET A 111 1.02 -18.23 -7.69
N SER A 112 1.12 -18.94 -6.57
CA SER A 112 0.04 -19.81 -6.08
C SER A 112 -1.23 -19.04 -5.73
N VAL A 113 -1.11 -17.81 -5.23
CA VAL A 113 -2.24 -16.91 -4.91
C VAL A 113 -2.82 -16.33 -6.20
N VAL A 114 -1.96 -15.87 -7.11
CA VAL A 114 -2.40 -15.36 -8.43
C VAL A 114 -3.14 -16.44 -9.21
N ASN A 115 -2.56 -17.63 -9.32
CA ASN A 115 -3.15 -18.77 -10.04
C ASN A 115 -4.43 -19.29 -9.37
N ARG A 116 -4.65 -18.97 -8.09
CA ARG A 116 -5.93 -19.25 -7.40
C ARG A 116 -7.08 -18.39 -7.93
N GLY A 117 -6.75 -17.31 -8.64
CA GLY A 117 -7.65 -16.30 -9.20
C GLY A 117 -7.91 -15.17 -8.22
N ASP A 118 -6.84 -14.63 -7.64
CA ASP A 118 -6.89 -13.40 -6.84
C ASP A 118 -7.14 -12.18 -7.75
N PRO A 119 -8.08 -11.27 -7.41
CA PRO A 119 -8.43 -10.14 -8.28
C PRO A 119 -7.38 -9.01 -8.27
N TYR A 120 -6.48 -8.98 -7.27
CA TYR A 120 -5.57 -7.87 -7.03
C TYR A 120 -4.74 -7.43 -8.25
N PRO A 121 -4.12 -8.32 -9.05
CA PRO A 121 -3.34 -7.89 -10.21
C PRO A 121 -4.16 -7.09 -11.24
N GLN A 122 -5.43 -7.45 -11.40
CA GLN A 122 -6.33 -6.80 -12.35
C GLN A 122 -6.82 -5.45 -11.83
N GLU A 123 -7.14 -5.34 -10.54
CA GLU A 123 -7.57 -4.08 -9.91
C GLU A 123 -6.44 -3.04 -9.87
N VAL A 124 -5.21 -3.47 -9.56
CA VAL A 124 -4.03 -2.60 -9.62
C VAL A 124 -3.77 -2.14 -11.06
N GLY A 125 -3.85 -3.05 -12.04
CA GLY A 125 -3.73 -2.70 -13.45
C GLY A 125 -4.75 -1.66 -13.90
N ALA A 126 -6.00 -1.80 -13.47
CA ALA A 126 -7.06 -0.83 -13.76
C ALA A 126 -6.78 0.55 -13.13
N THR A 127 -6.24 0.57 -11.91
CA THR A 127 -5.85 1.82 -11.23
C THR A 127 -4.74 2.54 -11.99
N VAL A 128 -3.68 1.80 -12.37
CA VAL A 128 -2.58 2.34 -13.18
C VAL A 128 -3.10 2.94 -14.48
N GLN A 129 -4.02 2.25 -15.16
CA GLN A 129 -4.59 2.72 -16.42
C GLN A 129 -5.34 4.05 -16.23
N LYS A 130 -6.16 4.18 -15.18
CA LYS A 130 -6.89 5.42 -14.88
C LYS A 130 -5.97 6.59 -14.53
N VAL A 131 -4.87 6.32 -13.82
CA VAL A 131 -3.84 7.34 -13.56
C VAL A 131 -3.20 7.81 -14.86
N MET A 132 -2.80 6.89 -15.74
CA MET A 132 -2.15 7.25 -17.01
C MET A 132 -3.07 7.97 -17.99
N GLU A 133 -4.37 7.60 -18.03
CA GLU A 133 -5.40 8.36 -18.75
C GLU A 133 -5.48 9.81 -18.24
N ARG A 134 -5.51 10.00 -16.92
CA ARG A 134 -5.56 11.35 -16.31
C ARG A 134 -4.30 12.17 -16.56
N LEU A 135 -3.15 11.49 -16.68
CA LEU A 135 -1.87 12.09 -17.06
C LEU A 135 -1.75 12.35 -18.56
N ALA A 136 -2.73 11.94 -19.37
CA ALA A 136 -2.71 12.01 -20.84
C ALA A 136 -1.49 11.31 -21.45
N TYR A 137 -1.05 10.21 -20.82
CA TYR A 137 0.11 9.43 -21.26
C TYR A 137 1.37 10.27 -21.51
N CYS A 138 1.62 11.27 -20.64
CA CYS A 138 2.72 12.22 -20.81
C CYS A 138 4.12 11.58 -20.79
N ASN A 139 4.25 10.37 -20.26
CA ASN A 139 5.50 9.62 -20.17
C ASN A 139 5.25 8.11 -20.38
N PRO A 140 6.24 7.35 -20.86
CA PRO A 140 6.19 5.89 -20.86
C PRO A 140 6.09 5.33 -19.43
N TYR A 141 5.36 4.23 -19.27
CA TYR A 141 5.16 3.61 -17.96
C TYR A 141 5.21 2.08 -17.99
N ARG A 142 5.45 1.47 -16.83
CA ARG A 142 5.20 0.06 -16.57
C ARG A 142 4.58 -0.12 -15.18
N LEU A 143 3.69 -1.10 -15.07
CA LEU A 143 3.33 -1.68 -13.78
C LEU A 143 4.33 -2.80 -13.48
N VAL A 144 5.04 -2.67 -12.38
CA VAL A 144 5.95 -3.69 -11.86
C VAL A 144 5.48 -4.16 -10.51
N TRP A 145 5.72 -5.44 -10.27
CA TRP A 145 5.61 -6.05 -8.95
C TRP A 145 7.00 -6.01 -8.36
N GLN A 146 7.16 -5.40 -7.20
CA GLN A 146 8.45 -4.96 -6.66
C GLN A 146 9.62 -5.93 -6.94
N SER A 147 10.45 -5.54 -7.94
CA SER A 147 11.90 -5.72 -8.01
C SER A 147 12.53 -4.84 -9.13
N LYS A 148 13.45 -3.93 -8.74
CA LYS A 148 14.53 -3.16 -9.46
C LYS A 148 14.23 -2.01 -10.52
N ASN A 149 14.82 -0.78 -10.25
CA ASN A 149 15.01 0.55 -10.97
C ASN A 149 13.79 1.50 -11.20
N LEU A 150 13.98 2.81 -11.56
CA LEU A 150 12.99 3.82 -12.11
C LEU A 150 12.28 4.86 -11.18
N LEU A 151 11.42 5.77 -11.71
CA LEU A 151 10.51 6.66 -10.95
C LEU A 151 9.42 5.82 -10.28
N LEU A 152 9.48 5.68 -8.97
CA LEU A 152 8.65 4.74 -8.23
C LEU A 152 7.36 5.41 -7.75
N VAL A 153 6.21 4.90 -8.15
CA VAL A 153 4.90 5.34 -7.71
C VAL A 153 4.26 4.23 -6.86
N PRO A 154 4.12 4.41 -5.54
CA PRO A 154 3.45 3.42 -4.69
C PRO A 154 1.94 3.45 -4.99
N ILE A 155 1.47 2.52 -5.83
CA ILE A 155 0.09 2.57 -6.34
C ILE A 155 -0.91 1.76 -5.50
N ALA A 156 -0.42 0.77 -4.76
CA ALA A 156 -1.26 -0.16 -4.01
C ALA A 156 -1.35 0.14 -2.51
N PHE A 157 -0.65 1.17 -2.03
CA PHE A 157 -0.65 1.61 -0.63
C PHE A 157 -0.73 3.13 -0.57
N THR A 158 -1.55 3.63 0.35
CA THR A 158 -1.92 5.05 0.42
C THR A 158 -1.04 5.86 1.39
N SER A 159 -0.22 5.20 2.20
CA SER A 159 0.60 5.81 3.24
C SER A 159 2.03 5.28 3.14
N ASP A 160 2.99 6.08 3.59
CA ASP A 160 4.37 5.60 3.70
C ASP A 160 4.51 4.45 4.70
N HIS A 161 5.35 3.49 4.36
CA HIS A 161 5.59 2.28 5.12
C HIS A 161 6.99 1.75 4.84
N ILE A 162 7.40 0.70 5.55
CA ILE A 162 8.76 0.14 5.46
C ILE A 162 9.19 -0.14 4.02
N GLU A 163 8.29 -0.61 3.16
CA GLU A 163 8.62 -0.91 1.77
C GLU A 163 8.86 0.37 0.95
N THR A 164 8.14 1.48 1.17
CA THR A 164 8.44 2.74 0.47
C THR A 164 9.69 3.42 0.99
N LEU A 165 9.87 3.47 2.32
CA LEU A 165 10.95 4.24 2.94
C LEU A 165 12.28 3.50 3.02
N HIS A 166 12.26 2.17 3.18
CA HIS A 166 13.50 1.39 3.25
C HIS A 166 13.84 0.81 1.88
N GLU A 167 12.92 0.07 1.27
CA GLU A 167 13.25 -0.63 0.02
C GLU A 167 13.38 0.38 -1.14
N LEU A 168 12.39 1.24 -1.36
CA LEU A 168 12.45 2.19 -2.48
C LEU A 168 13.47 3.31 -2.23
N ASP A 169 13.43 4.00 -1.08
CA ASP A 169 14.27 5.18 -0.85
C ASP A 169 15.72 4.86 -0.44
N ILE A 170 16.00 3.71 0.19
CA ILE A 170 17.37 3.34 0.59
C ILE A 170 17.94 2.27 -0.34
N GLU A 171 17.35 1.08 -0.41
CA GLU A 171 17.95 -0.02 -1.18
C GLU A 171 17.96 0.26 -2.69
N TYR A 172 16.84 0.70 -3.26
CA TYR A 172 16.75 0.99 -4.69
C TYR A 172 17.38 2.32 -5.06
N SER A 173 17.03 3.38 -4.35
CA SER A 173 17.42 4.73 -4.75
C SER A 173 18.86 5.10 -4.41
N GLN A 174 19.44 4.55 -3.34
CA GLN A 174 20.79 4.92 -2.93
C GLN A 174 21.84 3.87 -3.28
N ILE A 175 21.50 2.58 -3.21
CA ILE A 175 22.45 1.49 -3.45
C ILE A 175 22.42 1.08 -4.92
N LEU A 176 21.28 0.55 -5.39
CA LEU A 176 21.19 0.00 -6.74
C LEU A 176 21.35 1.07 -7.83
N ALA A 177 20.79 2.26 -7.62
CA ALA A 177 20.94 3.37 -8.55
C ALA A 177 22.42 3.76 -8.78
N LYS A 178 23.25 3.73 -7.72
CA LYS A 178 24.69 4.01 -7.83
C LYS A 178 25.43 2.88 -8.55
N GLU A 179 25.09 1.62 -8.27
CA GLU A 179 25.72 0.46 -8.92
C GLU A 179 25.41 0.39 -10.42
N CYS A 180 24.21 0.79 -10.82
CA CYS A 180 23.76 0.75 -12.22
C CYS A 180 24.02 2.06 -13.00
N GLY A 181 24.65 3.08 -12.39
CA GLY A 181 24.91 4.36 -13.03
C GLY A 181 23.64 5.17 -13.37
N VAL A 182 22.56 4.99 -12.58
CA VAL A 182 21.30 5.71 -12.77
C VAL A 182 21.50 7.18 -12.43
N GLU A 183 21.24 8.05 -13.41
CA GLU A 183 21.46 9.49 -13.25
C GLU A 183 20.48 10.15 -12.26
N ASN A 184 19.20 9.74 -12.30
CA ASN A 184 18.16 10.30 -11.44
C ASN A 184 17.13 9.22 -11.09
N ILE A 185 16.88 9.02 -9.80
CA ILE A 185 15.82 8.17 -9.26
C ILE A 185 15.02 8.95 -8.23
N ARG A 186 13.70 8.92 -8.34
CA ARG A 186 12.79 9.67 -7.48
C ARG A 186 11.59 8.78 -7.16
N ARG A 187 10.99 8.98 -6.00
CA ARG A 187 9.75 8.31 -5.58
C ARG A 187 8.65 9.36 -5.49
N ALA A 188 7.47 9.02 -6.00
CA ALA A 188 6.28 9.82 -5.74
C ALA A 188 5.86 9.66 -4.28
N GLU A 189 5.54 10.78 -3.65
CA GLU A 189 5.02 10.77 -2.28
C GLU A 189 3.78 9.88 -2.19
N SER A 190 3.63 9.18 -1.07
CA SER A 190 2.40 8.47 -0.75
C SER A 190 1.24 9.48 -0.58
N LEU A 191 -0.01 9.02 -0.65
CA LEU A 191 -1.16 9.93 -0.57
C LEU A 191 -1.24 10.69 0.77
N ASN A 192 -0.77 10.05 1.85
CA ASN A 192 -0.57 10.63 3.17
C ASN A 192 -1.72 11.59 3.57
N GLY A 193 -1.43 12.88 3.77
CA GLY A 193 -2.36 13.92 4.21
C GLY A 193 -3.05 14.69 3.11
N ASN A 194 -3.08 14.17 1.89
CA ASN A 194 -3.66 14.89 0.76
C ASN A 194 -5.17 15.15 1.00
N PRO A 195 -5.62 16.41 1.08
CA PRO A 195 -7.04 16.71 1.32
C PRO A 195 -7.98 16.16 0.24
N LEU A 196 -7.48 16.01 -1.01
CA LEU A 196 -8.25 15.37 -2.09
C LEU A 196 -8.44 13.88 -1.84
N PHE A 197 -7.50 13.21 -1.18
CA PHE A 197 -7.65 11.82 -0.77
C PHE A 197 -8.74 11.69 0.29
N PHE A 198 -8.76 12.54 1.32
CA PHE A 198 -9.84 12.55 2.31
C PHE A 198 -11.20 12.87 1.71
N LYS A 199 -11.25 13.82 0.76
CA LYS A 199 -12.46 14.08 -0.01
C LYS A 199 -12.91 12.84 -0.78
N ALA A 200 -11.99 12.13 -1.44
CA ALA A 200 -12.32 10.90 -2.17
C ALA A 200 -12.86 9.81 -1.23
N LEU A 201 -12.29 9.64 -0.03
CA LEU A 201 -12.83 8.74 0.99
C LEU A 201 -14.24 9.14 1.41
N ALA A 202 -14.48 10.43 1.65
CA ALA A 202 -15.80 10.93 2.01
C ALA A 202 -16.82 10.73 0.87
N ASP A 203 -16.43 10.97 -0.37
CA ASP A 203 -17.26 10.77 -1.56
C ASP A 203 -17.59 9.28 -1.76
N LEU A 204 -16.63 8.36 -1.53
CA LEU A 204 -16.86 6.91 -1.58
C LEU A 204 -17.89 6.46 -0.54
N VAL A 205 -17.75 6.90 0.72
CA VAL A 205 -18.71 6.58 1.78
C VAL A 205 -20.07 7.19 1.47
N GLN A 206 -20.12 8.43 1.01
CA GLN A 206 -21.38 9.08 0.64
C GLN A 206 -22.08 8.34 -0.50
N ALA A 207 -21.34 7.92 -1.54
CA ALA A 207 -21.89 7.16 -2.66
C ALA A 207 -22.42 5.80 -2.21
N HIS A 208 -21.70 5.10 -1.33
CA HIS A 208 -22.12 3.81 -0.75
C HIS A 208 -23.40 3.94 0.08
N LEU A 209 -23.47 4.95 0.96
CA LEU A 209 -24.68 5.20 1.76
C LEU A 209 -25.90 5.52 0.90
N LYS A 210 -25.69 6.20 -0.25
CA LYS A 210 -26.75 6.50 -1.21
C LYS A 210 -27.16 5.29 -2.04
N SER A 211 -26.27 4.33 -2.30
CA SER A 211 -26.57 3.18 -3.16
C SER A 211 -27.43 2.13 -2.47
N ASN A 212 -27.43 2.12 -1.12
CA ASN A 212 -28.11 1.10 -0.32
C ASN A 212 -27.70 -0.33 -0.73
N GLU A 213 -26.42 -0.51 -1.08
CA GLU A 213 -25.81 -1.80 -1.34
C GLU A 213 -24.94 -2.20 -0.14
N SER A 214 -25.00 -3.45 0.31
CA SER A 214 -24.24 -3.89 1.49
C SER A 214 -22.79 -4.24 1.16
N CYS A 215 -22.53 -4.61 -0.10
CA CYS A 215 -21.20 -4.87 -0.61
C CYS A 215 -21.17 -4.80 -2.15
N SER A 216 -19.97 -4.75 -2.73
CA SER A 216 -19.81 -4.80 -4.18
C SER A 216 -20.23 -6.15 -4.77
N ARG A 217 -20.63 -6.16 -6.05
CA ARG A 217 -20.93 -7.41 -6.79
C ARG A 217 -19.76 -8.38 -6.81
N GLN A 218 -18.53 -7.87 -6.86
CA GLN A 218 -17.30 -8.70 -6.87
C GLN A 218 -17.10 -9.42 -5.54
N LEU A 219 -17.51 -8.84 -4.39
CA LEU A 219 -17.37 -9.52 -3.11
C LEU A 219 -18.16 -10.84 -3.09
N GLY A 220 -19.29 -10.94 -3.79
CA GLY A 220 -20.08 -12.17 -3.92
C GLY A 220 -19.35 -13.34 -4.60
N LEU A 221 -18.27 -13.07 -5.36
CA LEU A 221 -17.53 -14.08 -6.11
C LEU A 221 -16.30 -14.55 -5.33
N ARG A 222 -16.16 -15.87 -5.11
CA ARG A 222 -14.91 -16.47 -4.61
C ARG A 222 -13.89 -16.59 -5.72
N CYS A 223 -12.60 -16.57 -5.34
CA CYS A 223 -11.55 -17.00 -6.25
C CYS A 223 -11.94 -18.38 -6.83
N PRO A 224 -11.79 -18.62 -8.13
CA PRO A 224 -12.16 -19.90 -8.77
C PRO A 224 -11.62 -21.13 -8.05
N LEU A 225 -10.41 -21.04 -7.48
CA LEU A 225 -9.76 -22.14 -6.75
C LEU A 225 -9.66 -21.87 -5.24
N CYS A 226 -10.63 -21.15 -4.66
CA CYS A 226 -10.60 -20.78 -3.24
C CYS A 226 -10.70 -22.01 -2.31
N VAL A 227 -9.66 -22.25 -1.52
CA VAL A 227 -9.59 -23.34 -0.54
C VAL A 227 -9.94 -22.92 0.89
N ASN A 228 -10.02 -21.61 1.18
CA ASN A 228 -10.30 -21.12 2.53
C ASN A 228 -11.82 -21.15 2.82
N PRO A 229 -12.29 -21.92 3.81
CA PRO A 229 -13.72 -22.03 4.12
C PRO A 229 -14.32 -20.76 4.74
N THR A 230 -13.51 -19.85 5.29
CA THR A 230 -13.99 -18.59 5.88
C THR A 230 -14.52 -17.63 4.82
N CYS A 231 -13.91 -17.62 3.63
CA CYS A 231 -14.28 -16.70 2.56
C CYS A 231 -15.76 -16.75 2.19
N GLY A 232 -16.37 -17.94 2.14
CA GLY A 232 -17.80 -18.08 1.85
C GLY A 232 -18.68 -17.51 2.96
N LYS A 233 -18.30 -17.73 4.22
CA LYS A 233 -19.03 -17.23 5.39
C LYS A 233 -18.99 -15.70 5.45
N THR A 234 -17.81 -15.10 5.26
CA THR A 234 -17.64 -13.64 5.24
C THR A 234 -18.48 -12.99 4.14
N LYS A 235 -18.56 -13.62 2.96
CA LYS A 235 -19.37 -13.11 1.85
C LYS A 235 -20.85 -13.17 2.13
N ALA A 236 -21.32 -14.30 2.63
CA ALA A 236 -22.71 -14.46 3.05
C ALA A 236 -23.08 -13.46 4.16
N PHE A 237 -22.15 -13.18 5.08
CA PHE A 237 -22.36 -12.20 6.14
C PHE A 237 -22.68 -10.81 5.57
N PHE A 238 -21.85 -10.27 4.67
CA PHE A 238 -22.11 -8.95 4.08
C PHE A 238 -23.31 -8.93 3.13
N ALA A 239 -23.48 -9.98 2.31
CA ALA A 239 -24.59 -10.06 1.35
C ALA A 239 -25.97 -10.13 2.01
N ASN A 240 -26.06 -10.67 3.23
CA ASN A 240 -27.32 -10.85 3.96
C ASN A 240 -27.57 -9.78 5.03
N GLN A 241 -26.82 -8.67 5.03
CA GLN A 241 -27.13 -7.55 5.93
C GLN A 241 -28.46 -6.91 5.50
N ASN A 242 -29.35 -6.68 6.47
CA ASN A 242 -30.52 -5.83 6.25
C ASN A 242 -30.05 -4.37 6.33
N LEU A 243 -30.26 -3.61 5.24
CA LEU A 243 -29.94 -2.19 5.13
C LEU A 243 -31.14 -1.32 5.49
#